data_AF-X7YXR4-F1
#
_entry.id   AF-X7YXR4-F1
#
_cell.length_a   1.000
_cell.length_b   1.000
_cell.length_c   1.000
_cell.angle_alpha   90.00
_cell.angle_beta   90.00
_cell.angle_gamma   90.00
#
_symmetry.space_group_name_H-M   'P 1'
#
loop_
_entity.id
_entity.type
_entity.pdbx_description
1 polymer ?
#
loop_
_entity_poly.entity_id
_entity_poly.type
_entity_poly.pdbx_seq_one_letter_code
_entity_poly.pdbx_strand_id
1 'polypeptide(L)'
;MEEIFGALLHGGRLVVVPEEVVGSPEDFRALLVGENVTVLTQTPSAAAVLSPEGLESVALLMAGEPCPVELVQRWAPGRVMINAYGPPKPPYVLPGLRH
;
A
#
# COMPACT_ATOMS: atom_id res chain seq x y z
N MET A 1 3.58 -13.15 -3.70
CA MET A 1 2.69 -13.91 -4.61
C MET A 1 1.22 -13.48 -4.49
N GLU A 2 0.91 -12.36 -3.81
CA GLU A 2 -0.48 -11.89 -3.60
C GLU A 2 -0.93 -10.86 -4.65
N GLU A 3 -0.01 -10.28 -5.45
CA GLU A 3 -0.34 -9.18 -6.37
C GLU A 3 -1.08 -9.59 -7.65
N ILE A 4 -1.09 -10.88 -8.02
CA ILE A 4 -1.70 -11.34 -9.28
C ILE A 4 -3.24 -11.41 -9.19
N PHE A 5 -3.82 -11.66 -8.01
CA PHE A 5 -5.25 -11.99 -7.90
C PHE A 5 -6.16 -10.80 -7.56
N GLY A 6 -5.63 -9.68 -7.05
CA GLY A 6 -6.42 -8.50 -6.74
C GLY A 6 -6.88 -7.70 -7.98
N ALA A 7 -6.04 -7.63 -9.01
CA ALA A 7 -6.31 -6.86 -10.23
C ALA A 7 -7.38 -7.51 -11.13
N LEU A 8 -7.53 -8.83 -11.10
CA LEU A 8 -8.37 -9.58 -12.05
C LEU A 8 -9.86 -9.64 -11.70
N LEU A 9 -10.27 -9.27 -10.48
CA LEU A 9 -11.68 -9.39 -10.06
C LEU A 9 -12.55 -8.17 -10.43
N HIS A 10 -11.96 -7.06 -10.90
CA HIS A 10 -12.72 -5.84 -11.27
C HIS A 10 -12.31 -5.24 -12.64
N GLY A 11 -11.60 -5.98 -13.50
CA GLY A 11 -11.16 -5.46 -14.81
C GLY A 11 -9.98 -4.47 -14.73
N GLY A 12 -9.17 -4.54 -13.67
CA GLY A 12 -8.00 -3.69 -13.50
C GLY A 12 -6.83 -4.16 -14.37
N ARG A 13 -6.11 -3.21 -14.98
CA ARG A 13 -4.85 -3.47 -15.69
C ARG A 13 -3.74 -3.67 -14.67
N LEU A 14 -3.11 -4.84 -14.68
CA LEU A 14 -1.90 -5.11 -13.90
C LEU A 14 -0.69 -4.52 -14.64
N VAL A 15 0.00 -3.57 -14.02
CA VAL A 15 1.27 -3.03 -14.53
C VAL A 15 2.40 -3.74 -13.82
N VAL A 16 3.17 -4.55 -14.55
CA VAL A 16 4.41 -5.14 -14.05
C VAL A 16 5.49 -4.07 -14.16
N VAL A 17 6.04 -3.65 -13.03
CA VAL A 17 7.08 -2.62 -12.97
C VAL A 17 8.42 -3.25 -13.34
N PRO A 18 9.13 -2.75 -14.38
CA PRO A 18 10.47 -3.21 -14.70
C PRO A 18 11.45 -2.94 -13.55
N GLU A 19 12.40 -3.85 -13.33
CA GLU A 19 13.38 -3.76 -12.24
C GLU A 19 14.21 -2.46 -12.29
N GLU A 20 14.45 -1.92 -13.49
CA GLU A 20 15.15 -0.65 -13.71
C GLU A 20 14.41 0.57 -13.11
N VAL A 21 13.08 0.49 -13.01
CA VAL A 21 12.21 1.55 -12.48
C VAL A 21 12.10 1.46 -10.96
N VAL A 22 12.34 0.28 -10.37
CA VAL A 22 12.28 0.06 -8.92
C VAL A 22 13.37 0.84 -8.16
N GLY A 23 14.49 1.13 -8.83
CA GLY A 23 15.62 1.88 -8.23
C GLY A 23 15.46 3.40 -8.22
N SER A 24 14.47 3.94 -8.94
CA SER A 24 14.26 5.39 -9.12
C SER A 24 12.82 5.76 -8.75
N PRO A 25 12.60 6.35 -7.55
CA PRO A 25 11.26 6.77 -7.12
C PRO A 25 10.58 7.74 -8.09
N GLU A 26 11.34 8.58 -8.78
CA GLU A 26 10.86 9.52 -9.78
C GLU A 26 10.36 8.82 -11.05
N ASP A 27 11.11 7.87 -11.58
CA ASP A 27 10.70 7.10 -12.77
C ASP A 27 9.51 6.19 -12.45
N PHE A 28 9.49 5.64 -11.24
CA PHE A 28 8.36 4.85 -10.78
C PHE A 28 7.09 5.68 -10.69
N ARG A 29 7.17 6.88 -10.11
CA ARG A 29 6.06 7.83 -10.12
C ARG A 29 5.61 8.20 -11.53
N ALA A 30 6.55 8.50 -12.43
CA ALA A 30 6.24 8.87 -13.81
C ALA A 30 5.50 7.75 -14.54
N LEU A 31 5.90 6.48 -14.32
CA LEU A 31 5.22 5.31 -14.85
C LEU A 31 3.80 5.19 -14.30
N LEU A 32 3.60 5.32 -12.98
CA LEU A 32 2.29 5.22 -12.35
C LEU A 32 1.31 6.27 -12.88
N VAL A 33 1.79 7.51 -13.08
CA VAL A 33 1.00 8.60 -13.66
C VAL A 33 0.70 8.34 -15.13
N GLY A 34 1.72 7.98 -15.93
CA GLY A 34 1.57 7.72 -17.36
C GLY A 34 0.61 6.56 -17.67
N GLU A 35 0.65 5.51 -16.85
CA GLU A 35 -0.21 4.33 -16.99
C GLU A 35 -1.59 4.50 -16.34
N ASN A 36 -1.86 5.66 -15.73
CA ASN A 36 -3.13 5.96 -15.03
C ASN A 36 -3.49 4.87 -14.00
N VAL A 37 -2.51 4.47 -13.19
CA VAL A 37 -2.73 3.47 -12.14
C VAL A 37 -3.74 4.00 -11.14
N THR A 38 -4.74 3.19 -10.80
CA THR A 38 -5.82 3.56 -9.86
C THR A 38 -5.70 2.83 -8.52
N VAL A 39 -4.98 1.72 -8.48
CA VAL A 39 -4.72 0.93 -7.28
C VAL A 39 -3.24 0.58 -7.22
N LEU A 40 -2.60 0.90 -6.10
CA LEU A 40 -1.20 0.64 -5.85
C LEU A 40 -1.06 -0.16 -4.55
N THR A 41 -0.29 -1.26 -4.58
CA THR A 41 0.10 -2.00 -3.39
C THR A 41 1.57 -1.78 -3.13
N GLN A 42 1.95 -1.39 -1.91
CA GLN A 42 3.35 -1.10 -1.53
C GLN A 42 3.62 -1.52 -0.09
N THR A 43 4.89 -1.65 0.27
CA THR A 43 5.28 -1.65 1.69
C THR A 43 5.46 -0.21 2.19
N PRO A 44 5.33 0.04 3.50
CA PRO A 44 5.67 1.32 4.11
C PRO A 44 7.04 1.86 3.68
N SER A 45 8.09 1.05 3.66
CA SER A 45 9.44 1.48 3.25
C SER A 45 9.49 1.97 1.81
N ALA A 46 8.82 1.28 0.87
CA ALA A 46 8.77 1.70 -0.52
C ALA A 46 7.92 2.97 -0.72
N ALA A 47 6.81 3.09 -0.01
CA ALA A 47 5.97 4.30 -0.04
C ALA A 47 6.64 5.53 0.63
N ALA A 48 7.65 5.33 1.49
CA ALA A 48 8.36 6.41 2.15
C ALA A 48 9.23 7.23 1.19
N VAL A 49 9.83 6.57 0.19
CA VAL A 49 10.68 7.22 -0.83
C VAL A 49 9.89 7.75 -2.02
N LEU A 50 8.63 7.34 -2.18
CA LEU A 50 7.75 7.78 -3.26
C LEU A 50 7.03 9.09 -2.90
N SER A 51 6.90 10.02 -3.87
CA SER A 51 6.08 11.23 -3.71
C SER A 51 4.61 10.98 -4.06
N PRO A 52 3.65 11.41 -3.20
CA PRO A 52 2.22 11.20 -3.41
C PRO A 52 1.55 12.18 -4.39
N GLU A 53 2.27 13.22 -4.83
CA GLU A 53 1.80 14.20 -5.82
C GLU A 53 1.56 13.53 -7.18
N GLY A 54 0.56 13.98 -7.94
CA GLY A 54 0.16 13.36 -9.20
C GLY A 54 -0.47 11.97 -9.05
N LEU A 55 -0.53 11.43 -7.82
CA LEU A 55 -1.13 10.14 -7.48
C LEU A 55 -2.35 10.33 -6.57
N GLU A 56 -2.99 11.49 -6.60
CA GLU A 56 -4.09 11.86 -5.69
C GLU A 56 -5.32 10.95 -5.83
N SER A 57 -5.56 10.41 -7.03
CA SER A 57 -6.67 9.50 -7.32
C SER A 57 -6.36 8.03 -7.01
N VAL A 58 -5.13 7.71 -6.61
CA VAL A 58 -4.67 6.32 -6.42
C VAL A 58 -5.11 5.79 -5.06
N ALA A 59 -5.81 4.67 -5.05
CA ALA A 59 -6.04 3.90 -3.84
C ALA A 59 -4.76 3.16 -3.44
N LEU A 60 -4.30 3.36 -2.20
CA LEU A 60 -3.07 2.76 -1.71
C LEU A 60 -3.36 1.63 -0.71
N LEU A 61 -2.89 0.43 -1.01
CA LEU A 61 -2.80 -0.68 -0.06
C LEU A 61 -1.37 -0.77 0.48
N MET A 62 -1.21 -0.62 1.79
CA MET A 62 0.05 -0.87 2.47
C MET A 62 0.03 -2.19 3.20
N ALA A 63 1.06 -3.00 2.99
CA ALA A 63 1.19 -4.31 3.63
C ALA A 63 2.66 -4.68 3.86
N GLY A 64 2.89 -5.74 4.61
CA GLY A 64 4.22 -6.36 4.75
C GLY A 64 5.11 -5.79 5.86
N GLU A 65 4.89 -4.56 6.31
CA GLU A 65 5.70 -3.93 7.37
C GLU A 65 4.81 -3.09 8.32
N PRO A 66 5.28 -2.82 9.57
CA PRO A 66 4.64 -1.81 10.42
C PRO A 66 4.59 -0.46 9.69
N CYS A 67 3.41 0.16 9.64
CA CYS A 67 3.26 1.45 9.00
C CYS A 67 3.46 2.60 10.01
N PRO A 68 4.45 3.50 9.80
CA PRO A 68 4.62 4.70 10.61
C PRO A 68 3.45 5.68 10.43
N VAL A 69 3.06 6.38 11.50
CA VAL A 69 1.95 7.33 11.48
C VAL A 69 2.22 8.51 10.54
N GLU A 70 3.48 8.93 10.43
CA GLU A 70 3.92 10.02 9.55
C GLU A 70 3.64 9.68 8.09
N LEU A 71 3.81 8.41 7.72
CA LEU A 71 3.54 7.94 6.37
C LEU A 71 2.04 7.90 6.08
N VAL A 72 1.22 7.52 7.07
CA VAL A 72 -0.24 7.61 6.98
C VAL A 72 -0.68 9.06 6.79
N GLN A 73 -0.13 10.02 7.53
CA GLN A 73 -0.48 11.43 7.38
C GLN A 73 -0.09 11.99 6.00
N ARG A 74 0.99 11.48 5.41
CA ARG A 74 1.43 11.88 4.07
C ARG A 74 0.53 11.34 2.96
N TRP A 75 0.08 10.09 3.09
CA TRP A 75 -0.63 9.39 2.02
C TRP A 75 -2.15 9.34 2.19
N ALA A 76 -2.70 9.40 3.40
CA ALA A 76 -4.13 9.26 3.64
C ALA A 76 -4.99 10.43 3.13
N PRO A 77 -4.54 11.71 3.17
CA PRO A 77 -5.40 12.82 2.79
C PRO A 77 -5.91 12.70 1.34
N GLY A 78 -7.23 12.82 1.17
CA GLY A 78 -7.88 12.93 -0.13
C GLY A 78 -7.95 11.64 -0.95
N ARG A 79 -7.49 10.49 -0.42
CA ARG A 79 -7.53 9.19 -1.13
C ARG A 79 -7.96 8.04 -0.25
N VAL A 80 -8.25 6.90 -0.86
CA VAL A 80 -8.51 5.65 -0.14
C VAL A 80 -7.17 5.00 0.21
N MET A 81 -6.93 4.79 1.51
CA MET A 81 -5.72 4.17 2.02
C MET A 81 -6.07 3.03 2.96
N ILE A 82 -5.61 1.83 2.64
CA ILE A 82 -5.81 0.62 3.43
C ILE A 82 -4.45 0.21 4.00
N ASN A 83 -4.33 0.24 5.32
CA ASN A 83 -3.19 -0.38 6.00
C ASN A 83 -3.60 -1.78 6.43
N ALA A 84 -3.05 -2.80 5.77
CA ALA A 84 -3.28 -4.21 6.09
C ALA A 84 -2.53 -4.67 7.35
N TYR A 85 -1.91 -3.75 8.10
CA TYR A 85 -1.49 -4.01 9.48
C TYR A 85 -2.75 -4.21 10.35
N GLY A 86 -3.11 -5.47 10.57
CA GLY A 86 -4.08 -5.82 11.61
C GLY A 86 -3.53 -5.48 13.00
N PRO A 87 -4.39 -5.15 13.99
CA PRO A 87 -3.92 -4.98 15.36
C PRO A 87 -3.17 -6.25 15.80
N PRO A 88 -2.08 -6.13 16.60
CA PRO A 88 -1.43 -7.31 17.15
C PRO A 88 -2.50 -8.17 17.80
N LYS A 89 -2.53 -9.47 17.47
CA LYS A 89 -3.47 -10.43 18.10
C LYS A 89 -3.42 -10.16 19.60
N PRO A 90 -4.55 -9.82 20.27
CA PRO A 90 -4.51 -9.69 21.71
C PRO A 90 -4.00 -11.02 22.27
N PRO A 91 -3.03 -11.01 23.21
CA PRO A 91 -2.71 -12.25 23.92
C PRO A 91 -4.03 -12.73 24.52
N TYR A 92 -4.44 -13.94 24.20
CA TYR A 92 -5.64 -14.54 24.76
C TYR A 92 -5.56 -14.44 26.30
N VAL A 93 -6.26 -13.48 26.89
CA VAL A 93 -6.56 -13.49 28.33
C VAL A 93 -7.94 -14.10 28.43
N LEU A 94 -8.00 -15.43 28.58
CA LEU A 94 -9.19 -16.05 29.15
C LEU A 94 -9.30 -15.53 30.59
N PRO A 95 -10.39 -14.84 30.97
CA PRO A 95 -10.62 -14.54 32.38
C PRO A 95 -10.82 -15.87 33.10
N GLY A 96 -9.95 -16.15 34.07
CA GLY A 96 -10.07 -17.31 34.92
C GLY A 96 -11.44 -17.35 35.61
N LEU A 97 -12.18 -18.42 35.39
CA LEU A 97 -13.23 -18.88 36.28
C LEU A 97 -12.56 -19.19 37.64
N ARG A 98 -12.68 -18.26 38.59
CA ARG A 98 -12.51 -18.57 40.01
C ARG A 98 -13.85 -19.07 40.53
N HIS A 99 -13.85 -20.34 40.96
CA HIS A 99 -14.83 -20.84 41.92
C HIS A 99 -14.40 -20.43 43.33
#